data_AF-A0A1G7E3F5-F1
#
_entry.id   AF-A0A1G7E3F5-F1
#
_cell.length_a   1.000
_cell.length_b   1.000
_cell.length_c   1.000
_cell.angle_alpha   90.00
_cell.angle_beta   90.00
_cell.angle_gamma   90.00
#
_symmetry.space_group_name_H-M   'P 1'
#
loop_
_entity.id
_entity.type
_entity.pdbx_description
1 polymer ?
#
loop_
_entity_poly.entity_id
_entity_poly.type
_entity_poly.pdbx_seq_one_letter_code
_entity_poly.pdbx_strand_id
1 'polypeptide(L)' 'MQQSLPFDPNYYFGLVAENLLKNLGPKALDYADEALSKMKAIGDEEGFDLWLSIHEHLTTIAADSFKTRRTIVH' A
#
# COMPACT_ATOMS: atom_id res chain seq x y z
N MET A 1 7.77 -22.61 23.35
CA MET A 1 8.39 -21.77 22.31
C MET A 1 7.29 -21.38 21.34
N GLN A 2 6.93 -20.10 21.26
CA GLN A 2 5.89 -19.64 20.35
C GLN A 2 6.49 -19.69 18.93
N GLN A 3 5.99 -20.58 18.08
CA GLN A 3 6.48 -20.71 16.71
C GLN A 3 6.21 -19.38 15.98
N SER A 4 7.26 -18.71 15.55
CA SER A 4 7.16 -17.55 14.68
C SER A 4 6.56 -17.99 13.35
N LEU A 5 5.44 -17.40 12.96
CA LEU A 5 4.86 -17.59 11.63
C LEU A 5 5.93 -17.25 10.56
N PRO A 6 5.96 -17.98 9.43
CA PRO A 6 6.83 -17.62 8.32
C PRO A 6 6.50 -16.19 7.85
N PHE A 7 7.53 -15.43 7.50
CA PHE A 7 7.35 -14.10 6.95
C PHE A 7 6.61 -14.19 5.60
N ASP A 8 5.43 -13.56 5.53
CA ASP A 8 4.68 -13.37 4.29
C ASP A 8 4.81 -11.89 3.87
N PRO A 9 5.60 -11.59 2.82
CA PRO A 9 5.78 -10.23 2.34
C PRO A 9 4.45 -9.59 1.93
N ASN A 10 3.52 -10.35 1.34
CA ASN A 10 2.27 -9.81 0.83
C ASN A 10 1.36 -9.33 1.96
N TYR A 11 1.26 -10.12 3.03
CA TYR A 11 0.57 -9.70 4.25
C TYR A 11 1.21 -8.43 4.85
N TYR A 12 2.54 -8.38 4.88
CA TYR A 12 3.26 -7.22 5.40
C TYR A 12 3.02 -5.95 4.57
N PHE A 13 3.03 -6.03 3.24
CA PHE A 13 2.77 -4.88 2.36
C PHE A 13 1.34 -4.37 2.50
N GLY A 14 0.36 -5.27 2.67
CA GLY A 14 -1.01 -4.89 3.01
C GLY A 14 -1.09 -4.09 4.32
N LEU A 15 -0.42 -4.56 5.37
CA LEU A 15 -0.35 -3.85 6.66
C LEU A 15 0.29 -2.46 6.53
N VAL A 16 1.34 -2.33 5.71
CA VAL A 16 1.98 -1.04 5.43
C VAL A 16 1.02 -0.11 4.69
N ALA A 17 0.33 -0.60 3.65
CA ALA A 17 -0.65 0.18 2.90
C ALA A 17 -1.79 0.68 3.79
N GLU A 18 -2.35 -0.17 4.65
CA GLU A 18 -3.37 0.22 5.62
C GLU A 18 -2.90 1.35 6.55
N ASN A 19 -1.67 1.22 7.07
CA ASN A 19 -1.09 2.25 7.95
C ASN A 19 -0.83 3.56 7.19
N LEU A 20 -0.33 3.51 5.96
CA LEU A 20 -0.13 4.70 5.14
C LEU A 20 -1.46 5.42 4.88
N LEU A 21 -2.50 4.69 4.47
CA LEU A 21 -3.81 5.26 4.21
C LEU A 21 -4.44 5.84 5.48
N LYS A 22 -4.32 5.15 6.62
CA LYS A 22 -4.83 5.62 7.91
C LYS A 22 -4.22 6.95 8.35
N ASN A 23 -2.91 7.13 8.14
CA ASN A 23 -2.18 8.30 8.64
C ASN A 23 -2.13 9.45 7.64
N LEU A 24 -2.09 9.17 6.34
CA LEU A 24 -1.91 10.17 5.28
C LEU A 24 -3.18 10.41 4.46
N GLY A 25 -4.20 9.56 4.60
CA GLY A 25 -5.41 9.64 3.81
C GLY A 25 -5.11 9.46 2.32
N PRO A 26 -5.86 10.14 1.42
CA PRO A 26 -5.68 10.02 -0.02
C PRO A 26 -4.26 10.31 -0.53
N LYS A 27 -3.48 11.14 0.20
CA LYS A 27 -2.09 11.45 -0.15
C LYS A 27 -1.14 10.25 -0.10
N ALA A 28 -1.55 9.15 0.52
CA ALA A 28 -0.75 7.92 0.55
C ALA A 28 -0.44 7.42 -0.87
N LEU A 29 -1.39 7.56 -1.81
CA LEU A 29 -1.19 7.19 -3.21
C LEU A 29 -0.16 8.11 -3.88
N ASP A 30 -0.28 9.43 -3.71
CA ASP A 30 0.66 10.40 -4.28
C ASP A 30 2.11 10.11 -3.83
N TYR A 31 2.31 9.78 -2.56
CA TYR A 31 3.64 9.44 -2.04
C TYR A 31 4.16 8.10 -2.55
N ALA A 32 3.29 7.11 -2.74
CA ALA A 32 3.67 5.82 -3.31
C ALA A 32 4.10 5.99 -4.79
N ASP A 33 3.38 6.81 -5.56
CA ASP A 33 3.75 7.17 -6.94
C ASP A 33 5.09 7.90 -7.01
N GLU A 34 5.33 8.84 -6.08
CA GLU A 34 6.61 9.55 -5.98
C GLU A 34 7.75 8.58 -5.63
N ALA A 35 7.52 7.64 -4.73
CA ALA A 35 8.51 6.62 -4.36
C ALA A 35 8.85 5.72 -5.55
N LEU A 36 7.85 5.20 -6.27
CA LEU A 36 8.03 4.42 -7.50
C LEU A 36 8.87 5.18 -8.54
N SER A 37 8.55 6.46 -8.75
CA SER A 37 9.28 7.32 -9.67
C SER A 37 10.75 7.48 -9.25
N LYS A 38 11.01 7.65 -7.96
CA LYS A 38 12.36 7.76 -7.40
C LYS A 38 13.16 6.47 -7.54
N MET A 39 12.59 5.32 -7.14
CA MET A 39 13.27 4.02 -7.23
C MET A 39 13.65 3.71 -8.69
N LYS A 40 12.73 3.95 -9.62
CA LYS A 40 13.00 3.82 -11.06
C LYS A 40 14.12 4.75 -11.54
N ALA A 41 14.13 6.01 -11.09
CA ALA A 41 15.13 7.00 -11.50
C ALA A 41 16.55 6.66 -11.01
N ILE A 42 16.68 6.04 -9.84
CA ILE A 42 17.98 5.64 -9.28
C ILE A 42 18.38 4.20 -9.65
N GLY A 43 17.51 3.45 -10.34
CA GLY A 43 17.76 2.06 -10.73
C GLY A 43 17.66 1.06 -9.57
N ASP A 44 16.88 1.37 -8.54
CA ASP A 44 16.62 0.49 -7.40
C ASP A 44 15.44 -0.45 -7.71
N GLU A 45 15.73 -1.62 -8.27
CA GLU A 45 14.72 -2.61 -8.67
C GLU A 45 14.00 -3.21 -7.45
N GLU A 46 14.73 -3.52 -6.37
CA GLU A 46 14.13 -4.10 -5.15
C GLU A 46 13.23 -3.08 -4.45
N GLY A 47 13.69 -1.83 -4.33
CA GLY A 47 12.87 -0.74 -3.82
C GLY A 47 11.64 -0.49 -4.68
N PHE A 48 11.78 -0.60 -6.01
CA PHE A 48 10.65 -0.45 -6.93
C PHE A 48 9.59 -1.52 -6.72
N ASP A 49 9.97 -2.80 -6.67
CA ASP A 49 9.05 -3.92 -6.47
C ASP A 49 8.34 -3.86 -5.11
N LEU A 50 9.06 -3.42 -4.07
CA LEU A 50 8.50 -3.17 -2.75
C LEU A 50 7.42 -2.08 -2.78
N TRP A 51 7.74 -0.91 -3.37
CA TRP A 51 6.78 0.19 -3.47
C TRP A 51 5.62 -0.13 -4.41
N LEU A 52 5.84 -0.95 -5.44
CA LEU A 52 4.79 -1.40 -6.35
C LEU A 52 3.79 -2.28 -5.60
N SER A 53 4.27 -3.24 -4.82
CA SER A 53 3.42 -4.10 -4.00
C SER A 53 2.57 -3.28 -3.02
N ILE A 54 3.17 -2.30 -2.33
CA ILE A 54 2.44 -1.41 -1.41
C ILE A 54 1.39 -0.57 -2.16
N HIS A 55 1.75 -0.05 -3.34
CA HIS A 55 0.85 0.75 -4.18
C HIS A 55 -0.37 -0.07 -4.66
N GLU A 56 -0.19 -1.33 -5.05
CA GLU A 56 -1.30 -2.24 -5.42
C GLU A 56 -2.29 -2.47 -4.26
N HIS A 57 -1.78 -2.65 -3.04
CA HIS A 57 -2.63 -2.72 -1.84
C HIS A 57 -3.36 -1.39 -1.58
N LEU A 58 -2.65 -0.26 -1.65
CA LEU A 58 -3.24 1.08 -1.46
C LEU A 58 -4.38 1.35 -2.43
N THR A 59 -4.19 1.05 -3.72
CA THR A 59 -5.22 1.26 -4.75
C THR A 59 -6.44 0.38 -4.52
N THR A 60 -6.24 -0.88 -4.11
CA THR A 60 -7.32 -1.80 -3.76
C THR A 60 -8.14 -1.29 -2.56
N ILE A 61 -7.47 -0.96 -1.45
CA ILE A 61 -8.11 -0.47 -0.22
C ILE A 61 -8.84 0.85 -0.48
N ALA A 62 -8.22 1.77 -1.21
CA ALA A 62 -8.81 3.06 -1.56
C ALA A 62 -10.08 2.86 -2.40
N ALA A 63 -10.03 2.04 -3.45
CA ALA A 63 -11.17 1.74 -4.30
C ALA A 63 -12.37 1.16 -3.52
N ASP A 64 -12.12 0.25 -2.58
CA ASP A 64 -13.18 -0.34 -1.76
C ASP A 64 -13.73 0.64 -0.72
N SER A 65 -12.90 1.54 -0.20
CA SER A 65 -13.34 2.61 0.69
C SER A 65 -14.34 3.57 0.00
N PHE A 66 -14.20 3.78 -1.31
CA PHE A 66 -15.16 4.58 -2.09
C PHE A 66 -16.46 3.83 -2.38
N LYS A 67 -16.42 2.50 -2.57
CA LYS A 67 -17.63 1.67 -2.75
C LYS A 67 -18.49 1.67 -1.49
N THR A 68 -17.88 1.45 -0.32
CA THR A 68 -18.59 1.43 0.97
C THR A 68 -19.24 2.77 1.30
N ARG A 69 -18.66 3.90 0.85
CA ARG A 69 -19.24 5.23 1.09
C ARG A 69 -20.46 5.54 0.22
N ARG A 70 -20.62 4.88 -0.94
CA ARG A 70 -21.79 5.03 -1.83
C ARG A 70 -23.03 4.25 -1.37
N THR A 71 -22.86 3.21 -0.56
CA THR A 71 -23.99 2.39 -0.06
C THR A 71 -24.65 2.95 1.19
N ILE A 72 -24.04 3.92 1.87
CA ILE A 72 -24.56 4.53 3.13
C ILE A 72 -25.21 5.90 2.85
N VAL A 73 -25.81 6.07 1.69
CA VAL A 73 -26.70 7.20 1.40
C VAL A 73 -28.10 6.65 1.14
N HIS A 74 -28.86 6.50 2.23
CA HIS A 74 -30.30 6.25 2.25
C HIS A 74 -30.99 7.34 3.05
#